data_AF-A0A1M6AQS4-F1
#
_entry.id   AF-A0A1M6AQS4-F1
#
_cell.length_a   1.000
_cell.length_b   1.000
_cell.length_c   1.000
_cell.angle_alpha   90.00
_cell.angle_beta   90.00
_cell.angle_gamma   90.00
#
_symmetry.space_group_name_H-M   'P 1'
#
loop_
_entity.id
_entity.type
_entity.pdbx_description
1 polymer ?
#
loop_
_entity_poly.entity_id
_entity_poly.type
_entity_poly.pdbx_seq_one_letter_code
_entity_poly.pdbx_strand_id
1 'polypeptide(L)'
;MQDKVYREIHSRIDTSNIYIRSAVSDCGIVPSSLNWWGNEVASEIKLLRKIILEYNPKLLISFGGFPYEFLRRVFEIKPKKGPKYWSPSILKNEFDRSINNFDVDHTNIIPLLRRIIPNDGTEQYFQYAGTNISERIIQNKDSLEIWIK
;
A
#
# COMPACT_ATOMS: atom_id res chain seq x y z
N MET A 1 -14.21 -1.79 5.67
CA MET A 1 -13.24 -2.91 5.75
C MET A 1 -13.45 -3.70 7.03
N GLN A 2 -13.11 -3.15 8.21
CA GLN A 2 -13.18 -3.89 9.48
C GLN A 2 -14.59 -4.43 9.82
N ASP A 3 -15.64 -3.66 9.55
CA ASP A 3 -17.03 -4.13 9.72
C ASP A 3 -17.34 -5.37 8.87
N LYS A 4 -16.98 -5.39 7.58
CA LYS A 4 -17.14 -6.56 6.71
C LYS A 4 -16.37 -7.77 7.23
N VAL A 5 -15.09 -7.59 7.59
CA VAL A 5 -14.26 -8.67 8.16
C VAL A 5 -14.90 -9.25 9.43
N TYR A 6 -15.34 -8.39 10.35
CA TYR A 6 -15.94 -8.84 11.61
C TYR A 6 -17.26 -9.60 11.40
N ARG A 7 -18.10 -9.17 10.45
CA ARG A 7 -19.37 -9.86 10.17
C ARG A 7 -19.16 -11.26 9.59
N GLU A 8 -18.10 -11.45 8.80
CA GLU A 8 -17.85 -12.71 8.08
C GLU A 8 -17.07 -13.72 8.91
N ILE A 9 -16.07 -13.27 9.70
CA ILE A 9 -15.15 -14.19 10.41
C ILE A 9 -15.09 -13.93 11.92
N HIS A 10 -15.91 -13.02 12.45
CA HIS A 10 -16.01 -12.68 13.87
C HIS A 10 -14.69 -12.30 14.56
N SER A 11 -13.73 -11.82 13.77
CA SER A 11 -12.41 -11.39 14.23
C SER A 11 -12.16 -9.93 13.86
N ARG A 12 -11.29 -9.25 14.61
CA ARG A 12 -10.89 -7.87 14.35
C ARG A 12 -9.39 -7.82 14.07
N ILE A 13 -9.01 -7.01 13.07
CA ILE A 13 -7.61 -6.70 12.81
C ILE A 13 -7.05 -5.99 14.06
N ASP A 14 -5.92 -6.47 14.55
CA ASP A 14 -5.19 -5.84 15.65
C ASP A 14 -4.55 -4.55 15.17
N THR A 15 -5.15 -3.43 15.55
CA THR A 15 -4.68 -2.11 15.16
C THR A 15 -3.37 -1.72 15.82
N SER A 16 -2.95 -2.40 16.89
CA SER A 16 -1.65 -2.14 17.55
C SER A 16 -0.47 -2.58 16.69
N ASN A 17 -0.69 -3.52 15.75
CA ASN A 17 0.32 -3.98 14.79
C ASN A 17 0.35 -3.16 13.50
N ILE A 18 -0.39 -2.06 13.42
CA ILE A 18 -0.40 -1.18 12.25
C ILE A 18 0.69 -0.12 12.40
N TYR A 19 1.67 -0.16 11.51
CA TYR A 19 2.70 0.86 11.40
C TYR A 19 2.39 1.84 10.26
N ILE A 20 2.32 3.13 10.57
CA ILE A 20 2.06 4.20 9.60
C ILE A 20 3.28 5.13 9.53
N ARG A 21 3.74 5.43 8.32
CA ARG A 21 4.81 6.40 8.09
C ARG A 21 4.65 7.15 6.77
N SER A 22 5.31 8.30 6.69
CA SER A 22 5.54 8.98 5.43
C SER A 22 6.63 8.26 4.62
N ALA A 23 6.54 8.34 3.28
CA ALA A 23 7.57 7.81 2.39
C ALA A 23 8.92 8.51 2.59
N VAL A 24 8.88 9.81 2.87
CA VAL A 24 10.02 10.66 3.20
C VAL A 24 9.68 11.49 4.43
N SER A 25 10.67 11.77 5.27
CA SER A 25 10.51 12.54 6.51
C SER A 25 10.25 14.03 6.27
N ASP A 26 10.85 14.60 5.22
CA ASP A 26 10.66 16.00 4.84
C ASP A 26 9.52 16.16 3.82
N CYS A 27 8.50 16.96 4.18
CA CYS A 27 7.34 17.24 3.34
C CYS A 27 7.64 18.18 2.16
N GLY A 28 8.79 18.87 2.17
CA GLY A 28 9.30 19.70 1.08
C GLY A 28 9.93 18.90 -0.08
N ILE A 29 10.17 17.60 0.13
CA ILE A 29 10.71 16.68 -0.88
C ILE A 29 9.61 16.36 -1.91
N VAL A 30 9.56 17.18 -2.97
CA VAL A 30 8.57 17.06 -4.05
C VAL A 30 9.23 16.58 -5.35
N PRO A 31 8.65 15.57 -6.04
CA PRO A 31 9.15 15.11 -7.33
C PRO A 31 9.13 16.20 -8.41
N SER A 32 10.31 16.70 -8.78
CA SER A 32 10.43 17.73 -9.81
C SER A 32 10.36 17.15 -11.24
N SER A 33 10.84 15.93 -11.46
CA SER A 33 10.90 15.28 -12.78
C SER A 33 10.38 13.83 -12.80
N LEU A 34 10.17 13.29 -14.01
CA LEU A 34 9.81 11.89 -14.25
C LEU A 34 10.86 10.89 -13.76
N ASN A 35 12.11 11.29 -13.53
CA ASN A 35 13.17 10.41 -13.02
C ASN A 35 13.75 10.90 -11.69
N TRP A 36 13.03 11.78 -10.99
CA TRP A 36 13.54 12.43 -9.80
C TRP A 36 13.62 11.46 -8.62
N TRP A 37 14.85 11.24 -8.14
CA TRP A 37 15.19 10.48 -6.93
C TRP A 37 16.46 11.08 -6.34
N GLY A 38 16.30 12.05 -5.44
CA GLY A 38 17.41 12.67 -4.73
C GLY A 38 18.12 11.69 -3.79
N ASN A 39 19.34 12.05 -3.37
CA ASN A 39 20.12 11.28 -2.40
C ASN A 39 19.37 11.12 -1.07
N GLU A 40 18.50 12.09 -0.75
CA GLU A 40 17.62 12.13 0.42
C GLU A 40 16.64 10.96 0.44
N VAL A 41 16.20 10.49 -0.73
CA VAL A 41 15.26 9.37 -0.83
C VAL A 41 16.00 8.03 -0.72
N ALA A 42 17.30 7.98 -1.02
CA ALA A 42 18.08 6.74 -0.99
C ALA A 42 18.31 6.23 0.45
N SER A 43 18.54 7.13 1.41
CA SER A 43 18.63 6.77 2.83
C SER A 43 17.29 6.25 3.37
N GLU A 44 16.18 6.92 3.01
CA GLU A 44 14.83 6.50 3.38
C GLU A 44 14.46 5.14 2.79
N ILE A 45 14.84 4.87 1.54
CA ILE A 45 14.66 3.55 0.91
C ILE A 45 15.40 2.46 1.70
N LYS A 46 16.66 2.71 2.09
CA LYS A 46 17.46 1.76 2.88
C LYS A 46 16.83 1.51 4.25
N LEU A 47 16.38 2.58 4.92
CA LEU A 47 15.72 2.49 6.21
C LEU A 47 14.43 1.67 6.13
N LEU A 48 13.54 1.98 5.16
CA LEU A 48 12.30 1.23 5.02
C LEU A 48 12.56 -0.24 4.64
N ARG A 49 13.56 -0.51 3.80
CA ARG A 49 13.96 -1.89 3.48
C ARG A 49 14.32 -2.67 4.74
N LYS A 50 15.10 -2.08 5.66
CA LYS A 50 15.45 -2.71 6.93
C LYS A 50 14.20 -3.04 7.75
N ILE A 51 13.28 -2.09 7.88
CA ILE A 51 12.02 -2.29 8.62
C ILE A 51 11.18 -3.41 8.00
N ILE A 52 11.04 -3.43 6.67
CA ILE A 52 10.26 -4.48 5.99
C ILE A 52 10.88 -5.86 6.20
N LEU A 53 12.21 -5.97 6.14
CA LEU A 53 12.90 -7.24 6.39
C LEU A 53 12.76 -7.70 7.85
N GLU A 54 12.77 -6.77 8.80
CA GLU A 54 12.65 -7.05 10.23
C GLU A 54 11.24 -7.54 10.61
N TYR A 55 10.20 -6.88 10.10
CA TYR A 55 8.81 -7.17 10.48
C TYR A 55 8.05 -8.05 9.48
N ASN A 56 8.59 -8.26 8.28
CA ASN A 56 8.02 -9.08 7.21
C ASN A 56 6.48 -8.91 7.03
N PRO A 57 5.98 -7.69 6.81
CA PRO A 57 4.54 -7.44 6.78
C PRO A 57 3.89 -8.17 5.60
N LYS A 58 2.73 -8.81 5.83
CA LYS A 58 1.95 -9.47 4.76
C LYS A 58 1.23 -8.48 3.84
N LEU A 59 0.90 -7.31 4.37
CA LEU A 59 0.20 -6.24 3.67
C LEU A 59 0.99 -4.95 3.77
N LEU A 60 1.23 -4.31 2.64
CA LEU A 60 1.85 -2.99 2.58
C LEU A 60 1.03 -2.09 1.68
N ILE A 61 0.34 -1.12 2.29
CA ILE A 61 -0.58 -0.22 1.59
C ILE A 61 0.11 1.13 1.35
N SER A 62 -0.08 1.70 0.16
CA SER A 62 0.47 3.02 -0.21
C SER A 62 -0.60 3.94 -0.76
N PHE A 63 -0.46 5.25 -0.55
CA PHE A 63 -1.47 6.23 -0.97
C PHE A 63 -0.89 7.23 -1.99
N GLY A 64 -1.22 7.03 -3.26
CA GLY A 64 -0.79 7.86 -4.37
C GLY A 64 0.50 7.39 -5.04
N GLY A 65 0.83 8.06 -6.15
CA GLY A 65 1.91 7.64 -7.05
C GLY A 65 3.32 7.73 -6.47
N PHE A 66 3.58 8.74 -5.63
CA PHE A 66 4.89 8.91 -5.02
C PHE A 66 5.22 7.81 -4.00
N PRO A 67 4.38 7.55 -2.97
CA PRO A 67 4.63 6.43 -2.06
C PRO A 67 4.68 5.07 -2.77
N TYR A 68 3.85 4.86 -3.79
CA TYR A 68 3.88 3.60 -4.53
C TYR A 68 5.20 3.36 -5.26
N GLU A 69 5.71 4.34 -6.02
CA GLU A 69 7.01 4.19 -6.67
C GLU A 69 8.15 4.07 -5.66
N PHE A 70 8.05 4.79 -4.53
CA PHE A 70 9.02 4.65 -3.44
C PHE A 70 9.11 3.20 -2.97
N LEU A 71 7.98 2.54 -2.76
CA LEU A 71 7.93 1.13 -2.39
C LEU A 71 8.45 0.21 -3.48
N ARG A 72 8.06 0.41 -4.75
CA ARG A 72 8.62 -0.36 -5.86
C ARG A 72 10.15 -0.33 -5.87
N ARG A 73 10.75 0.79 -5.47
CA ARG A 73 12.21 0.93 -5.34
C ARG A 73 12.78 0.23 -4.13
N VAL A 74 12.09 0.26 -2.99
CA VAL A 74 12.45 -0.50 -1.79
C VAL A 74 12.55 -1.99 -2.11
N PHE A 75 11.59 -2.52 -2.87
CA PHE A 75 11.56 -3.91 -3.36
C PHE A 75 12.33 -4.14 -4.67
N GLU A 76 13.05 -3.15 -5.18
CA GLU A 76 13.87 -3.25 -6.41
C GLU A 76 13.10 -3.67 -7.67
N ILE A 77 11.78 -3.47 -7.70
CA ILE A 77 10.88 -3.84 -8.79
C ILE A 77 11.22 -3.01 -10.05
N LYS A 78 11.53 -3.72 -11.14
CA LYS A 78 11.86 -3.13 -12.46
C LYS A 78 10.65 -3.20 -13.41
N PRO A 79 10.56 -2.29 -14.40
CA PRO A 79 11.34 -1.06 -14.52
C PRO A 79 10.93 -0.05 -13.45
N LYS A 80 11.91 0.66 -12.87
CA LYS A 80 11.62 1.79 -11.97
C LYS A 80 11.00 2.91 -12.79
N LYS A 81 9.90 3.48 -12.33
CA LYS A 81 9.20 4.59 -12.98
C LYS A 81 9.44 5.88 -12.19
N GLY A 82 8.88 6.98 -12.69
CA GLY A 82 8.78 8.22 -11.94
C GLY A 82 7.52 8.28 -11.10
N PRO A 83 7.49 9.09 -10.03
CA PRO A 83 6.25 9.38 -9.32
C PRO A 83 5.14 9.93 -10.23
N LYS A 84 5.52 10.74 -11.23
CA LYS A 84 4.61 11.34 -12.22
C LYS A 84 4.04 10.34 -13.24
N TYR A 85 4.60 9.13 -13.35
CA TYR A 85 4.05 8.09 -14.23
C TYR A 85 2.72 7.53 -13.67
N TRP A 86 2.57 7.53 -12.35
CA TRP A 86 1.47 6.89 -11.65
C TRP A 86 0.23 7.79 -11.58
N SER A 87 -0.45 7.93 -12.72
CA SER A 87 -1.77 8.57 -12.78
C SER A 87 -2.81 7.77 -11.98
N PRO A 88 -3.96 8.37 -11.62
CA PRO A 88 -5.04 7.64 -10.95
C PRO A 88 -5.51 6.40 -11.71
N SER A 89 -5.62 6.46 -13.04
CA SER A 89 -6.03 5.31 -13.85
C SER A 89 -5.01 4.17 -13.81
N ILE A 90 -3.71 4.49 -13.87
CA ILE A 90 -2.64 3.50 -13.81
C ILE A 90 -2.56 2.89 -12.40
N LEU A 91 -2.67 3.70 -11.34
CA LEU A 91 -2.69 3.21 -9.97
C LEU A 91 -3.88 2.29 -9.70
N LYS A 92 -5.06 2.61 -10.24
CA LYS A 92 -6.22 1.72 -10.15
C LYS A 92 -5.95 0.38 -10.85
N ASN A 93 -5.34 0.39 -12.04
CA ASN A 93 -4.99 -0.87 -12.72
C ASN A 93 -3.98 -1.69 -11.91
N GLU A 94 -2.98 -1.04 -11.29
CA GLU A 94 -2.03 -1.72 -10.41
C GLU A 94 -2.69 -2.21 -9.11
N PHE A 95 -3.69 -1.50 -8.59
CA PHE A 95 -4.50 -1.99 -7.46
C PHE A 95 -5.22 -3.28 -7.86
N ASP A 96 -5.96 -3.26 -8.98
CA ASP A 96 -6.71 -4.41 -9.48
C ASP A 96 -5.76 -5.61 -9.71
N ARG A 97 -4.58 -5.35 -10.27
CA ARG A 97 -3.52 -6.37 -10.45
C ARG A 97 -2.99 -6.91 -9.12
N SER A 98 -2.78 -6.06 -8.12
CA SER A 98 -2.24 -6.46 -6.81
C SER A 98 -3.26 -7.31 -6.03
N ILE A 99 -4.55 -7.00 -6.15
CA ILE A 99 -5.63 -7.80 -5.57
C ILE A 99 -5.76 -9.15 -6.28
N ASN A 100 -5.62 -9.20 -7.60
CA ASN A 100 -5.74 -10.45 -8.36
C ASN A 100 -4.58 -11.41 -8.14
N ASN A 101 -3.37 -10.87 -7.90
CA ASN A 101 -2.17 -11.65 -7.64
C ASN A 101 -1.84 -11.73 -6.14
N PHE A 102 -2.85 -11.59 -5.27
CA PHE A 102 -2.64 -11.64 -3.83
C PHE A 102 -2.08 -12.99 -3.42
N ASP A 103 -0.98 -12.98 -2.67
CA ASP A 103 -0.29 -14.17 -2.20
C ASP A 103 0.07 -14.02 -0.73
N VAL A 104 -0.51 -14.87 0.12
CA VAL A 104 -0.34 -14.79 1.58
C VAL A 104 1.07 -15.14 2.04
N ASP A 105 1.84 -15.86 1.24
CA ASP A 105 3.22 -16.23 1.60
C ASP A 105 4.18 -15.06 1.43
N HIS A 106 3.81 -14.06 0.64
CA HIS A 106 4.64 -12.90 0.31
C HIS A 106 4.08 -11.58 0.86
N THR A 107 4.90 -10.53 0.86
CA THR A 107 4.44 -9.16 1.14
C THR A 107 3.66 -8.62 -0.06
N ASN A 108 2.38 -8.32 0.14
CA ASN A 108 1.51 -7.76 -0.89
C ASN A 108 1.57 -6.23 -0.86
N ILE A 109 2.06 -5.62 -1.94
CA ILE A 109 2.11 -4.17 -2.10
C ILE A 109 0.81 -3.71 -2.78
N ILE A 110 -0.02 -2.97 -2.05
CA ILE A 110 -1.34 -2.53 -2.51
C ILE A 110 -1.34 -1.02 -2.71
N PRO A 111 -1.28 -0.51 -3.95
CA PRO A 111 -1.43 0.91 -4.23
C PRO A 111 -2.88 1.35 -4.06
N LEU A 112 -3.10 2.45 -3.38
CA LEU A 112 -4.38 3.13 -3.31
C LEU A 112 -4.25 4.53 -3.90
N LEU A 113 -5.36 5.04 -4.44
CA LEU A 113 -5.45 6.44 -4.80
C LEU A 113 -5.27 7.32 -3.57
N ARG A 114 -4.53 8.43 -3.75
CA ARG A 114 -4.56 9.51 -2.75
C ARG A 114 -5.93 10.16 -2.81
N ARG A 115 -6.54 10.43 -1.66
CA ARG A 115 -7.77 11.23 -1.61
C ARG A 115 -7.45 12.65 -2.07
N ILE A 116 -7.85 13.00 -3.28
CA ILE A 116 -7.69 14.33 -3.87
C ILE A 116 -9.12 14.85 -4.09
N ILE A 117 -9.64 15.52 -3.07
CA ILE A 117 -10.97 16.17 -3.01
C ILE A 117 -12.15 15.17 -2.99
N PRO A 118 -13.16 15.34 -2.11
CA PRO A 118 -14.36 14.51 -2.11
C PRO A 118 -15.23 14.84 -3.33
N ASN A 119 -14.99 14.11 -4.42
CA ASN A 119 -15.97 13.98 -5.50
C ASN A 119 -16.66 12.62 -5.34
N ASP A 120 -17.90 12.48 -5.80
CA ASP A 120 -18.74 11.27 -5.63
C ASP A 120 -18.04 9.95 -6.02
N GLY A 121 -17.18 9.97 -7.04
CA GLY A 121 -16.41 8.80 -7.46
C GLY A 121 -15.31 8.36 -6.49
N THR A 122 -14.88 9.22 -5.56
CA THR A 122 -13.83 8.92 -4.58
C THR A 122 -14.35 7.97 -3.50
N GLU A 123 -15.56 8.22 -2.99
CA GLU A 123 -16.19 7.37 -1.99
C GLU A 123 -16.45 5.97 -2.55
N GLN A 124 -17.01 5.91 -3.77
CA GLN A 124 -17.22 4.66 -4.50
C GLN A 124 -15.90 3.88 -4.68
N TYR A 125 -14.81 4.57 -5.02
CA TYR A 125 -13.49 3.93 -5.14
C TYR A 125 -13.00 3.33 -3.82
N PHE A 126 -13.08 4.06 -2.71
CA PHE A 126 -12.61 3.54 -1.42
C PHE A 126 -13.51 2.43 -0.87
N GLN A 127 -14.81 2.48 -1.16
CA GLN A 127 -15.71 1.37 -0.87
C GLN A 127 -15.34 0.13 -1.69
N TYR A 128 -15.10 0.29 -3.00
CA TYR A 128 -14.61 -0.77 -3.89
C TYR A 128 -13.29 -1.36 -3.39
N ALA A 129 -12.28 -0.52 -3.14
CA ALA A 129 -10.96 -0.95 -2.70
C ALA A 129 -11.03 -1.63 -1.33
N GLY A 130 -11.75 -1.03 -0.38
CA GLY A 130 -11.96 -1.60 0.95
C GLY A 130 -12.68 -2.95 0.91
N THR A 131 -13.61 -3.15 -0.02
CA THR A 131 -14.32 -4.41 -0.24
C THR A 131 -13.37 -5.50 -0.71
N ASN A 132 -12.62 -5.23 -1.78
CA ASN A 132 -11.68 -6.19 -2.37
C ASN A 132 -10.55 -6.57 -1.39
N ILE A 133 -10.01 -5.61 -0.65
CA ILE A 133 -9.00 -5.88 0.40
C ILE A 133 -9.61 -6.77 1.49
N SER A 134 -10.83 -6.47 1.94
CA SER A 134 -11.51 -7.27 2.97
C SER A 134 -11.68 -8.72 2.52
N GLU A 135 -12.05 -8.94 1.25
CA GLU A 135 -12.24 -10.27 0.69
C GLU A 135 -10.95 -11.09 0.67
N ARG A 136 -9.82 -10.48 0.30
CA ARG A 136 -8.52 -11.16 0.37
C ARG A 136 -8.11 -11.49 1.79
N ILE A 137 -8.36 -10.60 2.74
CA ILE A 137 -8.10 -10.84 4.17
C ILE A 137 -8.96 -12.01 4.69
N ILE A 138 -10.27 -12.02 4.38
CA ILE A 138 -11.20 -13.07 4.80
C ILE A 138 -10.81 -14.42 4.20
N GLN A 139 -10.51 -14.46 2.90
CA GLN A 139 -10.11 -15.69 2.18
C GLN A 139 -8.85 -16.33 2.76
N ASN A 140 -7.95 -15.53 3.34
CA ASN A 140 -6.67 -15.97 3.89
C ASN A 140 -6.62 -15.87 5.41
N LYS A 141 -7.79 -15.89 6.10
CA LYS A 141 -7.87 -15.59 7.54
C LYS A 141 -6.96 -16.45 8.41
N ASP A 142 -6.84 -17.73 8.07
CA ASP A 142 -6.12 -18.72 8.88
C ASP A 142 -4.60 -18.61 8.69
N SER A 143 -4.16 -17.98 7.59
CA SER A 143 -2.76 -17.75 7.25
C SER A 143 -2.27 -16.35 7.63
N LEU A 144 -3.20 -15.45 8.01
CA LEU A 144 -2.89 -14.08 8.39
C LEU A 144 -2.83 -13.93 9.92
N GLU A 145 -1.65 -13.67 10.47
CA GLU A 145 -1.45 -13.41 11.90
C GLU A 145 -1.68 -11.94 12.28
N ILE A 146 -2.83 -11.38 11.88
CA ILE A 146 -3.14 -9.94 12.05
C ILE A 146 -4.29 -9.67 13.02
N TRP A 147 -4.74 -10.69 13.75
CA TRP A 147 -5.95 -10.65 14.58
C TRP A 147 -5.66 -10.25 16.02
N ILE A 148 -6.62 -9.59 16.68
CA ILE A 148 -6.59 -9.38 18.14
C ILE A 148 -6.63 -10.76 18.81
N LYS A 149 -5.67 -11.02 19.70
CA LYS A 149 -5.63 -12.22 20.55
C LYS A 149 -6.56 -12.09 21.75
#